data_AF-A0A1I7JCZ9-F1
#
_entry.id   AF-A0A1I7JCZ9-F1
#
_cell.length_a   1.000
_cell.length_b   1.000
_cell.length_c   1.000
_cell.angle_alpha   90.00
_cell.angle_beta   90.00
_cell.angle_gamma   90.00
#
_symmetry.space_group_name_H-M   'P 1'
#
loop_
_entity.id
_entity.type
_entity.pdbx_description
1 polymer ?
#
loop_
_entity_poly.entity_id
_entity_poly.type
_entity_poly.pdbx_seq_one_letter_code
_entity_poly.pdbx_strand_id
1 'polypeptide(L)'
;MGRHGSSLRIGSIFVNLADFSEQLRLPVQWIIDHNSNGVDSVLLLADHSDPAAVRQRLLQDEKLTEVVEGELLSLDVISTSATEFQRNAHSGKTPLFIDLRKY
;
A
#
# COMPACT_ATOMS: atom_id res chain seq x y z
N MET A 1 7.96 -5.15 -21.79
CA MET A 1 6.60 -4.57 -21.88
C MET A 1 5.67 -5.42 -21.04
N GLY A 2 5.43 -5.05 -19.77
CA GLY A 2 4.63 -5.89 -18.87
C GLY A 2 4.33 -5.20 -17.54
N ARG A 3 3.14 -4.57 -17.48
CA ARG A 3 2.30 -4.28 -16.30
C ARG A 3 2.95 -3.48 -15.16
N HIS A 4 2.91 -2.15 -15.29
CA HIS A 4 3.11 -1.19 -14.20
C HIS A 4 2.11 -1.48 -13.06
N GLY A 5 2.57 -1.99 -11.92
CA GLY A 5 1.77 -2.20 -10.73
C GLY A 5 1.74 -0.94 -9.87
N SER A 6 0.62 -0.23 -9.91
CA SER A 6 0.21 0.91 -9.07
C SER A 6 1.31 1.90 -8.66
N SER A 7 1.76 2.72 -9.62
CA SER A 7 2.36 3.99 -9.24
C SER A 7 1.29 4.87 -8.60
N LEU A 8 1.45 5.21 -7.33
CA LEU A 8 0.65 6.19 -6.63
C LEU A 8 1.26 7.57 -6.86
N ARG A 9 0.43 8.52 -7.30
CA ARG A 9 0.82 9.92 -7.45
C ARG A 9 0.24 10.72 -6.30
N ILE A 10 1.11 11.31 -5.48
CA ILE A 10 0.75 12.18 -4.36
C ILE A 10 1.31 13.57 -4.68
N GLY A 11 0.44 14.50 -5.08
CA GLY A 11 0.86 15.79 -5.61
C GLY A 11 1.74 15.66 -6.87
N SER A 12 3.02 16.02 -6.75
CA SER A 12 4.04 15.87 -7.80
C SER A 12 4.94 14.63 -7.60
N ILE A 13 4.80 13.93 -6.47
CA ILE A 13 5.65 12.78 -6.10
C ILE A 13 5.00 11.49 -6.61
N PHE A 14 5.81 10.62 -7.19
CA PHE A 14 5.40 9.29 -7.65
C PHE A 14 6.08 8.23 -6.81
N VAL A 15 5.26 7.36 -6.24
CA VAL A 15 5.66 6.23 -5.40
C VAL A 15 5.24 4.94 -6.07
N ASN A 16 6.13 3.94 -6.13
CA ASN A 16 5.81 2.64 -6.71
C ASN A 16 5.61 1.60 -5.61
N LEU A 17 4.35 1.27 -5.34
CA LEU A 17 4.01 0.33 -4.27
C LEU A 17 4.43 -1.12 -4.58
N ALA A 18 4.60 -1.47 -5.86
CA ALA A 18 5.09 -2.78 -6.25
C ALA A 18 6.54 -3.01 -5.82
N ASP A 19 7.39 -1.97 -5.92
CA ASP A 19 8.79 -2.07 -5.51
C ASP A 19 8.90 -2.33 -4.00
N PHE A 20 8.00 -1.75 -3.20
CA PHE A 20 7.94 -2.01 -1.76
C PHE A 20 7.48 -3.43 -1.43
N SER A 21 6.49 -3.97 -2.15
CA SER A 21 6.11 -5.38 -2.00
C SER A 21 7.29 -6.31 -2.22
N GLU A 22 8.10 -6.07 -3.24
CA GLU A 22 9.29 -6.86 -3.53
C GLU A 22 10.35 -6.73 -2.42
N GLN A 23 10.53 -5.53 -1.85
CA GLN A 23 11.47 -5.29 -0.75
C GLN A 23 11.06 -5.97 0.57
N LEU A 24 9.76 -6.03 0.86
CA LEU A 24 9.23 -6.64 2.09
C LEU A 24 9.37 -8.17 2.09
N ARG A 25 9.42 -8.81 0.91
CA ARG A 25 9.60 -10.26 0.73
C ARG A 25 8.61 -11.12 1.55
N LEU A 26 7.41 -10.62 1.74
CA LEU A 26 6.32 -11.32 2.43
C LEU A 26 4.99 -11.06 1.70
N PRO A 27 3.99 -11.94 1.84
CA PRO A 27 2.68 -11.72 1.24
C PRO A 27 2.04 -10.43 1.77
N VAL A 28 1.70 -9.52 0.87
CA VAL A 28 1.06 -8.25 1.21
C VAL A 28 -0.12 -7.94 0.28
N GLN A 29 -0.99 -7.06 0.73
CA GLN A 29 -2.03 -6.44 -0.08
C GLN A 29 -2.14 -4.96 0.25
N TRP A 30 -2.09 -4.12 -0.77
CA TRP A 30 -2.25 -2.67 -0.66
C TRP A 30 -3.69 -2.27 -0.94
N ILE A 31 -4.27 -1.48 -0.05
CA ILE A 31 -5.60 -0.88 -0.19
C ILE A 31 -5.40 0.62 -0.27
N ILE A 32 -5.81 1.22 -1.38
CA ILE A 32 -5.66 2.64 -1.69
C ILE A 32 -7.04 3.27 -1.63
N ASP A 33 -7.19 4.34 -0.86
CA ASP A 33 -8.45 5.06 -0.68
C ASP A 33 -8.19 6.56 -0.51
N HIS A 34 -9.26 7.36 -0.40
CA HIS A 34 -9.20 8.72 0.14
C HIS A 34 -9.78 8.73 1.54
N ASN A 35 -9.09 9.36 2.49
CA ASN A 35 -9.70 9.58 3.80
C ASN A 35 -10.84 10.62 3.70
N SER A 36 -11.64 10.76 4.76
CA SER A 36 -12.78 11.69 4.82
C SER A 36 -12.42 13.16 4.54
N ASN A 37 -11.13 13.50 4.58
CA ASN A 37 -10.59 14.84 4.35
C ASN A 37 -10.05 15.01 2.91
N GLY A 38 -10.20 13.99 2.05
CA GLY A 38 -9.74 14.00 0.66
C GLY A 38 -8.25 13.74 0.48
N VAL A 39 -7.53 13.35 1.53
CA VAL A 39 -6.10 12.99 1.47
C VAL A 39 -5.97 11.54 1.03
N ASP A 40 -4.99 11.24 0.18
CA ASP A 40 -4.67 9.86 -0.18
C ASP A 40 -4.34 9.05 1.09
N SER A 41 -4.92 7.86 1.18
CA SER A 41 -4.71 6.92 2.27
C SER A 41 -4.32 5.56 1.71
N VAL A 42 -3.32 4.95 2.33
CA VAL A 42 -2.85 3.61 1.99
C VAL A 42 -2.85 2.76 3.25
N LEU A 43 -3.58 1.66 3.19
CA LEU A 43 -3.54 0.58 4.16
C LEU A 43 -2.78 -0.61 3.57
N LEU A 44 -1.71 -1.02 4.22
CA LEU A 44 -0.98 -2.23 3.92
C LEU A 44 -1.42 -3.37 4.84
N LEU A 45 -1.95 -4.44 4.26
CA LEU A 45 -2.12 -5.72 4.95
C LEU A 45 -0.85 -6.55 4.76
N ALA A 46 -0.24 -7.00 5.85
CA ALA A 46 1.01 -7.75 5.84
C ALA A 46 0.88 -9.07 6.60
N ASP A 47 1.27 -10.18 5.96
CA ASP A 47 1.13 -11.53 6.51
C ASP A 47 2.03 -11.76 7.72
N HIS A 48 1.43 -12.07 8.89
CA HIS A 48 2.11 -12.46 10.14
C HIS A 48 3.40 -11.67 10.44
N SER A 49 3.34 -10.34 10.39
CA SER A 49 4.51 -9.46 10.51
C SER A 49 4.34 -8.48 11.66
N ASP A 50 5.43 -7.82 12.09
CA ASP A 50 5.32 -6.68 13.01
C ASP A 50 4.99 -5.40 12.20
N PRO A 51 3.78 -4.81 12.36
CA PRO A 51 3.39 -3.64 11.60
C PRO A 51 4.32 -2.44 11.78
N ALA A 52 4.88 -2.25 12.98
CA ALA A 52 5.79 -1.14 13.25
C ALA A 52 7.11 -1.32 12.50
N ALA A 53 7.68 -2.53 12.52
CA ALA A 53 8.88 -2.86 11.77
C ALA A 53 8.68 -2.75 10.25
N VAL A 54 7.53 -3.20 9.74
CA VAL A 54 7.17 -3.06 8.32
C VAL A 54 7.05 -1.59 7.94
N ARG A 55 6.33 -0.78 8.73
CA ARG A 55 6.20 0.66 8.48
C ARG A 55 7.58 1.34 8.50
N GLN A 56 8.42 1.05 9.49
CA GLN A 56 9.78 1.59 9.55
C GLN A 56 10.62 1.20 8.33
N ARG A 57 10.48 -0.03 7.84
CA ARG A 57 11.18 -0.51 6.65
C ARG A 57 10.75 0.24 5.38
N LEU A 58 9.45 0.51 5.25
CA LEU A 58 8.90 1.32 4.14
C LEU A 58 9.40 2.76 4.17
N LEU A 59 9.45 3.37 5.36
CA LEU A 59 9.94 4.74 5.57
C LEU A 59 11.48 4.88 5.50
N GLN A 60 12.18 3.86 5.02
CA GLN A 60 13.57 4.01 4.58
C GLN A 60 13.66 4.60 3.16
N ASP A 61 12.56 4.59 2.40
CA ASP A 61 12.47 5.27 1.12
C ASP A 61 12.18 6.76 1.31
N GLU A 62 13.06 7.61 0.78
CA GLU A 62 13.00 9.06 0.98
C GLU A 62 11.69 9.66 0.46
N LYS A 63 11.17 9.18 -0.68
CA LYS A 63 9.96 9.71 -1.29
C LYS A 63 8.72 9.35 -0.48
N LEU A 64 8.64 8.10 -0.03
CA LEU A 64 7.53 7.66 0.82
C LEU A 64 7.56 8.38 2.17
N THR A 65 8.74 8.58 2.74
CA THR A 65 8.90 9.35 3.99
C THR A 65 8.48 10.80 3.81
N GLU A 66 8.88 11.46 2.73
CA GLU A 66 8.50 12.85 2.45
C GLU A 66 6.96 13.03 2.40
N VAL A 67 6.24 12.15 1.72
CA VAL A 67 4.78 12.26 1.60
C VAL A 67 4.03 11.87 2.87
N VAL A 68 4.56 10.93 3.66
CA VAL A 68 3.93 10.50 4.91
C VAL A 68 4.16 11.51 6.03
N GLU A 69 5.40 11.97 6.22
CA GLU A 69 5.74 12.97 7.23
C GLU A 69 5.21 14.36 6.85
N GLY A 70 5.06 14.65 5.56
CA GLY A 70 4.41 15.85 5.05
C GLY A 70 2.88 15.85 5.10
N GLU A 71 2.26 14.82 5.71
CA GLU A 71 0.81 14.64 5.83
C GLU A 71 0.04 14.62 4.49
N LEU A 72 0.74 14.33 3.38
CA LEU A 72 0.16 14.21 2.04
C LEU A 72 -0.37 12.79 1.76
N LEU A 73 0.09 11.80 2.55
CA LEU A 73 -0.32 10.41 2.46
C LEU A 73 -0.45 9.83 3.88
N SER A 74 -1.60 9.26 4.21
CA SER A 74 -1.70 8.38 5.39
C SER A 74 -1.18 6.99 5.04
N LEU A 75 -0.28 6.43 5.85
CA LEU A 75 0.22 5.07 5.70
C LEU A 75 0.00 4.26 6.98
N ASP A 76 -0.96 3.34 6.91
CA ASP A 76 -1.28 2.39 7.95
C ASP A 76 -0.81 0.99 7.57
N VAL A 77 -0.37 0.22 8.56
CA VAL A 77 0.04 -1.17 8.39
C VAL A 77 -0.71 -2.04 9.39
N ILE A 78 -1.31 -3.13 8.91
CA ILE A 78 -2.01 -4.11 9.74
C ILE A 78 -1.40 -5.49 9.50
N SER A 79 -1.06 -6.18 10.60
CA SER A 79 -0.72 -7.59 10.55
C SER A 79 -1.99 -8.43 10.54
N THR A 80 -2.11 -9.29 9.55
CA THR A 80 -3.25 -10.19 9.37
C THR A 80 -2.75 -11.46 8.68
N SER A 81 -3.58 -12.51 8.56
CA SER A 81 -3.19 -13.66 7.74
C SER A 81 -3.46 -13.37 6.27
N ALA A 82 -2.61 -13.86 5.36
CA ALA A 82 -2.85 -13.78 3.92
C ALA A 82 -4.17 -14.44 3.47
N THR A 83 -4.75 -15.33 4.29
CA THR A 83 -6.07 -15.90 4.05
C THR A 83 -7.22 -14.90 4.23
N GLU A 84 -6.98 -13.81 4.98
CA GLU A 84 -7.93 -12.73 5.24
C GLU A 84 -7.82 -11.60 4.20
N PHE A 85 -6.83 -11.65 3.31
CA PHE A 85 -6.71 -10.70 2.21
C PHE A 85 -7.98 -10.75 1.33
N GLN A 86 -8.38 -9.58 0.84
CA GLN A 86 -9.56 -9.47 0.00
C GLN A 86 -9.32 -10.20 -1.32
N ARG A 87 -10.34 -10.94 -1.78
CA ARG A 87 -10.29 -11.73 -3.01
C ARG A 87 -11.33 -11.19 -3.98
N ASN A 88 -10.99 -11.20 -5.27
CA ASN A 88 -11.94 -10.88 -6.31
C ASN A 88 -13.06 -11.92 -6.33
N ALA A 89 -14.30 -11.52 -6.06
CA ALA A 89 -15.45 -12.42 -5.99
C ALA A 89 -15.61 -13.30 -7.26
N HIS A 90 -15.27 -12.77 -8.43
CA HIS A 90 -15.44 -13.47 -9.71
C HIS A 90 -14.30 -14.44 -10.05
N SER A 91 -13.04 -14.12 -9.70
CA SER A 91 -11.87 -14.93 -10.09
C SER A 91 -11.23 -15.71 -8.95
N GLY A 92 -11.62 -15.43 -7.70
CA GLY A 92 -11.00 -15.99 -6.50
C GLY A 92 -9.56 -15.56 -6.27
N LYS A 93 -9.01 -14.67 -7.11
CA LYS A 93 -7.63 -14.18 -6.99
C LYS A 93 -7.53 -13.11 -5.90
N THR A 94 -6.46 -13.19 -5.12
CA THR A 94 -6.04 -12.12 -4.22
C THR A 94 -5.23 -11.10 -5.02
N PRO A 95 -5.78 -9.91 -5.33
CA PRO A 95 -5.01 -8.87 -6.01
C PRO A 95 -3.98 -8.28 -5.04
N LEU A 96 -2.83 -7.88 -5.58
CA LEU A 96 -1.81 -7.16 -4.81
C LEU A 96 -2.28 -5.72 -4.45
N PHE A 97 -3.12 -5.13 -5.29
CA PHE A 97 -3.63 -3.77 -5.14
C PHE A 97 -5.15 -3.75 -5.22
N ILE A 98 -5.77 -2.97 -4.34
CA ILE A 98 -7.19 -2.64 -4.34
C ILE A 98 -7.30 -1.12 -4.31
N ASP A 99 -7.85 -0.56 -5.37
CA ASP A 99 -8.06 0.88 -5.49
C ASP A 99 -9.55 1.17 -5.24
N LEU A 100 -9.86 1.77 -4.09
CA LEU A 100 -11.21 2.12 -3.65
C LEU A 100 -11.55 3.59 -3.91
N ARG A 101 -10.59 4.37 -4.42
CA ARG A 101 -10.78 5.79 -4.70
C ARG A 101 -11.95 5.97 -5.67
N LYS A 102 -12.93 6.78 -5.26
CA LYS A 102 -14.05 7.18 -6.12
C LYS A 102 -13.67 8.50 -6.80
N TYR A 103 -13.68 8.50 -8.14
CA TYR A 103 -13.57 9.70 -8.96
C TYR A 103 -14.88 10.49 -8.97
#